data_AF-A0A072TUW3-F1
#
_entry.id   AF-A0A072TUW3-F1
#
_cell.length_a   1.000
_cell.length_b   1.000
_cell.length_c   1.000
_cell.angle_alpha   90.00
_cell.angle_beta   90.00
_cell.angle_gamma   90.00
#
_symmetry.space_group_name_H-M   'P 1'
#
loop_
_entity.id
_entity.type
_entity.pdbx_description
1 polymer ?
#
loop_
_entity_poly.entity_id
_entity_poly.type
_entity_poly.pdbx_seq_one_letter_code
_entity_poly.pdbx_strand_id
1 'polypeptide(L)' 'MRLQTGSSCSDILNVGDGNIGDNNDGEAEIEIPDDMLIKNSGDPISSIVNSTYPSLLENMSDISFF' A
#
# COMPACT_ATOMS: atom_id res chain seq x y z
N MET A 1 15.65 9.74 -20.19
CA MET A 1 14.38 9.94 -19.47
C MET A 1 13.43 8.84 -19.91
N ARG A 2 13.29 7.77 -19.13
CA ARG A 2 12.25 6.76 -19.35
C ARG A 2 11.21 7.01 -18.28
N LEU A 3 10.01 7.41 -18.71
CA LEU A 3 8.83 7.53 -17.87
C LEU A 3 8.02 6.26 -18.13
N GLN A 4 8.06 5.31 -17.21
CA GLN A 4 7.12 4.19 -17.20
C GLN A 4 5.95 4.59 -16.33
N THR A 5 4.95 5.20 -16.97
CA THR A 5 3.65 5.48 -16.38
C THR A 5 2.80 4.21 -16.49
N GLY A 6 2.58 3.50 -15.38
CA GLY A 6 1.87 2.22 -15.43
C GLY A 6 1.44 1.66 -14.08
N SER A 7 0.50 2.34 -13.43
CA SER A 7 -0.38 1.76 -12.39
C SER A 7 0.32 1.31 -11.10
N SER A 8 0.76 2.27 -10.31
CA SER A 8 0.65 2.34 -8.84
C SER A 8 0.79 1.02 -8.03
N CYS A 9 -0.21 0.13 -8.01
CA CYS A 9 -0.15 -1.14 -7.29
C CYS A 9 0.83 -2.18 -7.89
N SER A 10 1.17 -2.06 -9.17
CA SER A 10 1.94 -3.05 -9.90
C SER A 10 3.40 -3.06 -9.46
N ASP A 11 3.95 -1.90 -9.10
CA ASP A 11 5.37 -1.74 -8.81
C ASP A 11 5.77 -2.38 -7.48
N ILE A 12 4.93 -2.29 -6.43
CA ILE A 12 5.17 -2.94 -5.14
C ILE A 12 5.13 -4.46 -5.27
N LEU A 13 4.16 -4.99 -6.03
CA LEU A 13 4.04 -6.43 -6.28
C LEU A 13 5.25 -6.95 -7.07
N ASN A 14 5.66 -6.22 -8.09
CA ASN A 14 6.82 -6.57 -8.90
C ASN A 14 8.14 -6.53 -8.12
N VAL A 15 8.27 -5.68 -7.09
CA VAL A 15 9.41 -5.73 -6.15
C VAL A 15 9.35 -7.00 -5.29
N GLY A 16 8.19 -7.34 -4.73
CA GLY A 16 8.00 -8.58 -3.96
C GLY A 16 8.27 -9.85 -4.77
N ASP A 17 7.93 -9.82 -6.06
CA ASP A 17 8.16 -10.92 -7.01
C ASP A 17 9.60 -10.96 -7.56
N GLY A 18 10.42 -9.94 -7.29
CA GLY A 18 11.78 -9.85 -7.83
C GLY A 18 11.85 -9.53 -9.32
N ASN A 19 10.77 -8.99 -9.89
CA ASN A 19 10.68 -8.56 -11.29
C ASN A 19 11.25 -7.14 -11.52
N ILE A 20 11.36 -6.34 -10.45
CA ILE A 20 11.99 -5.00 -10.46
C ILE A 20 13.19 -5.02 -9.52
N GLY A 21 14.32 -4.51 -10.01
CA GLY A 21 15.60 -4.46 -9.32
C GLY A 21 16.72 -4.65 -10.35
N ASP A 22 17.72 -3.78 -10.33
CA ASP A 22 18.87 -3.96 -11.22
C ASP A 22 19.81 -5.04 -10.68
N ASN A 23 20.59 -5.64 -11.57
CA ASN A 23 21.34 -6.86 -11.30
C ASN A 23 22.48 -6.68 -10.28
N ASN A 24 22.72 -5.47 -9.78
CA ASN A 24 24.03 -5.10 -9.24
C ASN A 24 24.04 -4.29 -7.92
N ASP A 25 22.88 -3.94 -7.38
CA ASP A 25 22.75 -3.12 -6.17
C ASP A 25 21.66 -3.61 -5.22
N GLY A 26 20.71 -4.43 -5.68
CA GLY A 26 19.63 -4.92 -4.83
C GLY A 26 18.68 -3.80 -4.37
N GLU A 27 18.71 -2.67 -5.07
CA GLU A 27 17.91 -1.48 -4.81
C GLU A 27 16.91 -1.27 -5.96
N ALA A 28 15.68 -0.91 -5.61
CA ALA A 28 14.63 -0.57 -6.55
C ALA A 28 14.01 0.76 -6.12
N GLU A 29 14.01 1.74 -7.01
CA GLU A 29 13.32 3.00 -6.80
C GLU A 29 11.86 2.83 -7.29
N ILE A 30 10.91 2.97 -6.38
CA ILE A 30 9.48 2.91 -6.68
C ILE A 30 8.78 4.19 -6.19
N GLU A 31 7.85 4.69 -6.98
CA GLU A 31 7.00 5.82 -6.59
C GLU A 31 5.81 5.27 -5.80
N ILE A 32 5.64 5.71 -4.55
CA ILE A 32 4.46 5.33 -3.77
C ILE A 32 3.27 6.17 -4.25
N PRO A 33 2.19 5.52 -4.73
CA PRO A 33 1.04 6.21 -5.27
C PRO A 33 0.25 6.98 -4.21
N ASP A 34 -0.24 8.17 -4.57
CA ASP A 34 -1.01 9.04 -3.67
C ASP A 34 -2.29 8.39 -3.11
N ASP A 35 -2.87 7.44 -3.84
CA ASP A 35 -4.04 6.67 -3.42
C ASP A 35 -3.71 5.58 -2.40
N MET A 36 -2.45 5.13 -2.33
CA MET A 36 -1.96 4.22 -1.29
C MET A 36 -1.52 4.95 -0.01
N LEU A 37 -1.38 6.27 -0.06
CA LEU A 37 -0.98 7.05 1.10
C LEU A 37 -2.15 7.20 2.09
N ILE A 38 -1.95 6.70 3.31
CA ILE A 38 -2.82 7.03 4.43
C ILE A 38 -2.57 8.48 4.82
N LYS A 39 -3.50 9.36 4.45
CA LYS A 39 -3.39 10.79 4.75
C LYS A 39 -3.37 11.00 6.27
N ASN A 40 -2.44 11.83 6.72
CA ASN A 40 -2.33 12.20 8.12
C ASN A 40 -3.63 12.88 8.55
N SER A 41 -4.42 12.18 9.38
CA SER A 41 -5.53 12.78 10.09
C SER A 41 -5.05 13.07 11.52
N GLY A 42 -5.71 13.99 12.22
CA GLY A 42 -5.34 14.35 13.59
C GLY A 42 -5.31 13.17 14.57
N ASP A 43 -5.83 12.00 14.17
CA ASP A 43 -5.66 10.71 14.86
C ASP A 43 -5.06 9.66 13.89
N PRO A 44 -3.73 9.42 13.94
CA PRO A 44 -3.07 8.48 13.04
C PRO A 44 -3.52 7.04 13.26
N ILE A 45 -3.92 6.67 14.48
CA ILE A 45 -4.40 5.30 14.77
C ILE A 45 -5.75 5.08 14.10
N SER A 46 -6.68 6.03 14.25
CA SER A 46 -7.98 5.96 13.57
C SER A 46 -7.83 5.93 12.05
N SER A 47 -6.91 6.73 11.48
CA SER A 47 -6.60 6.69 10.04
C SER A 47 -6.16 5.31 9.56
N ILE A 48 -5.24 4.66 10.29
CA ILE A 48 -4.76 3.33 9.94
C ILE A 48 -5.89 2.30 10.04
N VAL A 49 -6.65 2.33 11.14
CA VAL A 49 -7.75 1.40 11.36
C VAL A 49 -8.81 1.51 10.26
N ASN A 50 -9.22 2.74 9.91
CA ASN A 50 -10.22 2.95 8.85
C ASN A 50 -9.70 2.58 7.46
N SER A 51 -8.40 2.74 7.20
CA SER A 51 -7.80 2.35 5.92
C SER A 51 -7.66 0.84 5.77
N THR A 52 -7.28 0.13 6.83
CA THR A 52 -7.02 -1.32 6.80
C THR A 52 -8.30 -2.13 7.02
N TYR A 53 -9.21 -1.64 7.86
CA TYR A 53 -10.44 -2.31 8.26
C TYR A 53 -11.63 -1.34 8.16
N PRO A 54 -12.03 -0.94 6.94
CA PRO A 54 -13.05 0.09 6.72
C PRO A 54 -14.41 -0.24 7.36
N SER A 55 -14.70 -1.52 7.56
CA SER A 55 -15.94 -2.00 8.19
C SER A 55 -15.71 -2.60 9.58
N LEU A 56 -14.60 -2.26 10.26
CA LEU A 56 -14.29 -2.83 11.58
C LEU A 56 -15.43 -2.62 12.57
N LEU A 57 -15.90 -1.38 12.68
CA LEU A 57 -16.96 -1.01 13.63
C LEU A 57 -18.29 -1.70 13.32
N GLU A 58 -18.61 -1.88 12.04
CA GLU A 58 -19.84 -2.52 11.58
C GLU A 58 -19.85 -4.02 11.90
N ASN A 59 -18.66 -4.64 11.90
CA ASN A 59 -18.52 -6.08 12.11
C ASN A 59 -17.98 -6.44 13.50
N MET A 60 -17.85 -5.47 14.42
CA MET A 60 -17.33 -5.73 15.78
C MET A 60 -18.16 -6.77 16.56
N SER A 61 -19.45 -6.89 16.26
CA SER A 61 -20.34 -7.87 16.87
C SER A 61 -20.41 -9.20 16.11
N ASP A 62 -19.83 -9.28 14.91
CA ASP A 62 -19.79 -10.51 14.13
C ASP A 62 -18.53 -11.31 14.47
N ILE A 63 -18.73 -12.39 15.20
CA ILE A 63 -17.65 -13.28 15.65
C ILE A 63 -16.98 -13.98 14.44
N SER A 64 -17.66 -14.09 13.30
CA SER A 64 -17.14 -14.74 12.09
C SER A 64 -16.33 -13.82 11.18
N PHE A 65 -16.28 -12.52 11.49
CA PHE A 65 -15.56 -11.53 10.68
C PHE A 65 -14.03 -11.57 10.88
N PHE A 66 -13.55 -12.06 12.02
CA PHE A 66 -12.13 -12.16 12.39
C PHE A 66 -11.63 -13.60 12.32
#